data_AF-A0AAV1D4Z5-F1
#
_entry.id   AF-A0AAV1D4Z5-F1
#
_cell.length_a   1.000
_cell.length_b   1.000
_cell.length_c   1.000
_cell.angle_alpha   90.00
_cell.angle_beta   90.00
_cell.angle_gamma   90.00
#
_symmetry.space_group_name_H-M   'P 1'
#
loop_
_entity.id
_entity.type
_entity.pdbx_description
1 polymer ?
#
loop_
_entity_poly.entity_id
_entity_poly.type
_entity_poly.pdbx_seq_one_letter_code
_entity_poly.pdbx_strand_id
1 'polypeptide(L)'
;MAPLLKPSFHIFHHHHTRWLVTGLLPLPQTLILLLPRLNHSVSSPIPTFRLHSTVSAAQTQHLDNAGTGSVSSLSSVQQPEYSYQQRIDVNPPKGTRDFPPEDMRLRNWLFNHFKEVSNLYGFEEVDFPILESEALYIRKGGEEIRDQLYCFEDRGKRRVALRPELTPSLARLVIQKGKSVPLPLKWFAVQQCWRYERPTKGRRREHYQWNMDIIGVPDVTAEAELITSIITFFKRVGITASDVGFKISSRKVLQEVLRRYSVPDHLFSRVCIIIDKLEKIPIDEMKKELRSCELSEEIVEELLQILSVKSLAKLEEKLGTVGALDDLKRLFSHVENCGYSEWIQFDASIVRG
;
A
#
# COMPACT_ATOMS: atom_id res chain seq x y z
N MET A 1 -11.98 -23.62 -2.22
CA MET A 1 -11.28 -22.83 -3.26
C MET A 1 -11.13 -21.41 -2.77
N ALA A 2 -9.91 -20.94 -2.49
CA ALA A 2 -9.65 -19.60 -1.98
C ALA A 2 -8.77 -18.84 -2.99
N PRO A 3 -9.12 -17.61 -3.40
CA PRO A 3 -8.23 -16.79 -4.20
C PRO A 3 -7.05 -16.30 -3.34
N LEU A 4 -5.85 -16.42 -3.89
CA LEU A 4 -4.59 -16.05 -3.25
C LEU A 4 -4.45 -14.53 -3.14
N LEU A 5 -3.82 -14.10 -2.06
CA LEU A 5 -3.46 -12.71 -1.81
C LEU A 5 -2.32 -12.30 -2.76
N LYS A 6 -2.55 -11.29 -3.60
CA LYS A 6 -1.51 -10.61 -4.39
C LYS A 6 -0.93 -9.45 -3.55
N PRO A 7 0.31 -9.50 -3.03
CA PRO A 7 1.04 -8.30 -2.69
C PRO A 7 1.45 -7.61 -3.99
N SER A 8 1.15 -6.32 -4.10
CA SER A 8 1.58 -5.48 -5.23
C SER A 8 2.73 -4.59 -4.78
N PHE A 9 3.91 -4.79 -5.38
CA PHE A 9 5.06 -3.91 -5.24
C PHE A 9 4.98 -2.85 -6.34
N HIS A 10 5.10 -1.57 -5.98
CA HIS A 10 5.02 -0.47 -6.94
C HIS A 10 6.43 0.11 -7.14
N ILE A 11 6.90 0.11 -8.39
CA ILE A 11 8.12 0.79 -8.81
C ILE A 11 7.67 2.12 -9.44
N PHE A 12 8.07 3.25 -8.86
CA PHE A 12 7.80 4.57 -9.44
C PHE A 12 9.09 5.15 -10.01
N HIS A 13 9.08 5.49 -11.29
CA HIS A 13 10.16 6.24 -11.93
C HIS A 13 9.67 7.66 -12.30
N HIS A 14 10.44 8.68 -11.92
CA HIS A 14 10.06 10.08 -12.01
C HIS A 14 10.56 10.76 -13.30
N HIS A 15 10.27 10.15 -14.46
CA HIS A 15 10.17 10.80 -15.77
C HIS A 15 9.23 9.98 -16.66
N HIS A 16 7.96 10.40 -16.75
CA HIS A 16 6.88 9.89 -17.62
C HIS A 16 6.72 8.36 -17.82
N THR A 17 7.35 7.53 -17.00
CA THR A 17 7.36 6.08 -17.19
C THR A 17 7.14 5.41 -15.85
N ARG A 18 6.03 4.67 -15.72
CA ARG A 18 5.79 3.78 -14.58
C ARG A 18 6.05 2.36 -15.06
N TRP A 19 6.95 1.66 -14.40
CA TRP A 19 7.19 0.23 -14.58
C TRP A 19 6.59 -0.50 -13.39
N LEU A 20 6.00 -1.67 -13.60
CA LEU A 20 5.46 -2.42 -12.47
C LEU A 20 5.53 -3.92 -12.67
N VAL A 21 5.65 -4.57 -11.52
CA VAL A 21 5.90 -5.97 -11.25
C VAL A 21 4.70 -6.52 -10.50
N THR A 22 4.05 -7.58 -10.98
CA THR A 22 3.15 -8.39 -10.12
C THR A 22 3.12 -9.88 -10.50
N GLY A 23 3.10 -10.78 -9.51
CA GLY A 23 2.78 -12.20 -9.70
C GLY A 23 3.13 -13.10 -8.51
N LEU A 24 2.13 -13.74 -7.91
CA LEU A 24 2.27 -14.91 -7.02
C LEU A 24 1.44 -16.03 -7.67
N LEU A 25 2.01 -17.23 -7.81
CA LEU A 25 1.27 -18.45 -8.15
C LEU A 25 0.74 -19.11 -6.86
N PRO A 26 -0.28 -19.99 -6.94
CA PRO A 26 -0.83 -20.69 -5.79
C PRO A 26 0.18 -21.60 -5.07
N LEU A 27 0.45 -21.36 -3.79
CA LEU A 27 1.04 -22.39 -2.94
C LEU A 27 -0.03 -23.41 -2.51
N PRO A 28 0.27 -24.73 -2.59
CA PRO A 28 -0.58 -25.77 -2.00
C PRO A 28 -0.59 -25.65 -0.47
N GLN A 29 -1.74 -25.95 0.14
CA GLN A 29 -1.92 -25.99 1.59
C GLN A 29 -1.18 -27.18 2.22
N THR A 30 0.15 -27.17 2.28
CA THR A 30 0.91 -28.12 3.12
C THR A 30 2.32 -27.61 3.42
N LEU A 31 2.44 -26.58 4.27
CA LEU A 31 3.69 -26.31 4.97
C LEU A 31 3.42 -25.61 6.33
N ILE A 32 2.56 -26.23 7.13
CA ILE A 32 2.59 -26.08 8.59
C ILE A 32 3.35 -27.31 9.08
N LEU A 33 4.50 -27.08 9.73
CA LEU A 33 5.46 -28.03 10.33
C LEU A 33 6.80 -28.02 9.59
N LEU A 34 7.71 -27.16 10.05
CA LEU A 34 9.11 -27.47 10.35
C LEU A 34 9.81 -26.16 10.79
N LEU A 35 9.48 -25.70 11.99
CA LEU A 35 10.37 -24.82 12.76
C LEU A 35 10.97 -25.66 13.89
N PRO A 36 12.30 -25.64 14.11
CA PRO A 36 12.92 -26.37 15.19
C PRO A 36 12.46 -25.79 16.54
N ARG A 37 11.89 -26.64 17.40
CA ARG A 37 11.56 -26.29 18.79
C ARG A 37 12.85 -26.03 19.56
N LEU A 38 13.16 -24.77 19.83
CA LEU A 38 14.13 -24.40 20.85
C LEU A 38 13.45 -24.43 22.22
N ASN A 39 13.65 -25.52 22.95
CA ASN A 39 13.31 -25.62 24.37
C ASN A 39 14.35 -24.85 25.19
N HIS A 40 13.97 -23.71 25.74
CA HIS A 40 14.64 -23.16 26.92
C HIS A 40 13.63 -23.06 28.07
N SER A 41 13.76 -23.99 29.02
CA SER A 41 13.10 -23.96 30.31
C SER A 41 13.80 -22.95 31.21
N VAL A 42 13.13 -21.85 31.56
CA VAL A 42 13.47 -21.05 32.74
C VAL A 42 12.20 -20.88 33.55
N SER A 43 12.12 -21.64 34.64
CA SER A 43 11.07 -21.57 35.64
C SER A 43 11.37 -20.45 36.62
N SER A 44 10.48 -19.47 36.75
CA SER A 44 10.42 -18.58 37.91
C SER A 44 8.96 -18.20 38.18
N PRO A 45 8.46 -18.28 39.42
CA PRO A 45 7.05 -18.06 39.71
C PRO A 45 6.72 -16.55 39.74
N ILE A 46 5.62 -16.18 39.06
CA ILE A 46 5.04 -14.84 39.09
C ILE A 46 4.14 -14.73 40.34
N PRO A 47 4.29 -13.71 41.21
CA PRO A 47 3.40 -13.53 42.35
C PRO A 47 2.05 -12.94 41.93
N THR A 48 0.97 -13.56 42.39
CA THR A 48 -0.42 -13.11 42.23
C THR A 48 -0.73 -11.97 43.22
N PHE A 49 -0.95 -10.76 42.71
CA PHE A 49 -1.50 -9.66 43.51
C PHE A 49 -3.04 -9.76 43.56
N ARG A 50 -3.59 -10.01 44.75
CA ARG A 50 -5.01 -9.77 45.08
C ARG A 50 -5.15 -8.38 45.69
N LEU A 51 -5.93 -7.50 45.06
CA LEU A 51 -6.38 -6.25 45.68
C LEU A 51 -7.63 -6.54 46.51
N HIS A 52 -7.50 -6.52 47.84
CA HIS A 52 -8.63 -6.42 48.77
C HIS A 52 -8.83 -4.94 49.13
N SER A 53 -9.95 -4.35 48.74
CA SER A 53 -10.39 -3.04 49.20
C SER A 53 -11.22 -3.21 50.47
N THR A 54 -10.63 -2.87 51.63
CA THR A 54 -11.36 -2.69 52.89
C THR A 54 -11.61 -1.19 53.10
N VAL A 55 -12.85 -0.74 52.94
CA VAL A 55 -13.28 0.59 53.39
C VAL A 55 -13.84 0.43 54.79
N SER A 56 -13.15 1.01 55.77
CA SER A 56 -13.57 1.06 57.18
C SER A 56 -14.64 2.15 57.35
N ALA A 57 -15.83 1.77 57.79
CA ALA A 57 -16.89 2.72 58.17
C ALA A 57 -16.63 3.22 59.60
N ALA A 58 -16.36 4.52 59.76
CA ALA A 58 -16.32 5.17 61.06
C ALA A 58 -17.73 5.67 61.42
N GLN A 59 -18.25 5.16 62.53
CA GLN A 59 -19.47 5.65 63.19
C GLN A 59 -19.16 6.97 63.91
N THR A 60 -20.00 7.99 63.73
CA THR A 60 -20.08 9.12 64.67
C THR A 60 -21.54 9.40 65.00
N GLN A 61 -21.78 9.64 66.28
CA GLN A 61 -23.05 9.62 66.99
C GLN A 61 -23.92 10.85 66.69
N HIS A 62 -25.24 10.63 66.68
CA HIS A 62 -26.28 11.67 66.68
C HIS A 62 -26.36 12.34 68.06
N LEU A 63 -26.42 13.67 68.06
CA LEU A 63 -26.98 14.49 69.14
C LEU A 63 -27.96 15.48 68.51
N ASP A 64 -29.18 15.46 69.02
CA ASP A 64 -30.30 16.32 68.62
C ASP A 64 -30.09 17.77 69.07
N ASN A 65 -30.46 18.74 68.23
CA ASN A 65 -31.14 19.93 68.75
C ASN A 65 -31.99 20.64 67.69
N ALA A 66 -33.18 21.06 68.13
CA ALA A 66 -34.22 21.70 67.34
C ALA A 66 -33.92 23.18 67.04
N GLY A 67 -34.40 23.69 65.91
CA GLY A 67 -34.33 25.11 65.58
C GLY A 67 -34.99 25.45 64.24
N THR A 68 -36.24 25.91 64.32
CA THR A 68 -37.06 26.45 63.23
C THR A 68 -36.43 27.70 62.59
N GLY A 69 -36.37 27.74 61.25
CA GLY A 69 -35.99 28.95 60.52
C GLY A 69 -36.12 28.77 59.01
N SER A 70 -37.21 29.29 58.44
CA SER A 70 -37.49 29.32 57.00
C SER A 70 -36.56 30.30 56.26
N VAL A 71 -35.77 29.81 55.30
CA VAL A 71 -35.10 30.66 54.31
C VAL A 71 -35.14 29.98 52.94
N SER A 72 -35.92 30.60 52.05
CA SER A 72 -35.91 30.57 50.58
C SER A 72 -35.33 29.35 49.84
N SER A 73 -36.21 28.73 49.06
CA SER A 73 -35.90 27.79 47.98
C SER A 73 -34.92 28.39 46.97
N LEU A 74 -33.63 28.10 47.14
CA LEU A 74 -32.68 28.07 46.03
C LEU A 74 -32.91 26.75 45.30
N SER A 75 -33.43 26.85 44.09
CA SER A 75 -33.51 25.74 43.13
C SER A 75 -32.12 25.13 42.98
N SER A 76 -31.92 23.98 43.62
CA SER A 76 -30.77 23.14 43.38
C SER A 76 -30.74 22.81 41.90
N VAL A 77 -29.80 23.39 41.18
CA VAL A 77 -29.41 22.95 39.84
C VAL A 77 -29.15 21.46 39.97
N GLN A 78 -30.03 20.64 39.41
CA GLN A 78 -29.79 19.21 39.26
C GLN A 78 -28.53 19.08 38.40
N GLN A 79 -27.42 18.82 39.07
CA GLN A 79 -26.23 18.27 38.44
C GLN A 79 -26.68 17.02 37.70
N PRO A 80 -26.44 16.88 36.38
CA PRO A 80 -26.79 15.66 35.69
C PRO A 80 -26.02 14.52 36.36
N GLU A 81 -26.76 13.56 36.92
CA GLU A 81 -26.19 12.31 37.40
C GLU A 81 -25.50 11.63 36.22
N TYR A 82 -24.17 11.71 36.19
CA TYR A 82 -23.37 10.88 35.29
C TYR A 82 -23.51 9.43 35.75
N SER A 83 -24.44 8.70 35.14
CA SER A 83 -24.58 7.27 35.36
C SER A 83 -23.28 6.56 34.97
N TYR A 84 -22.68 5.85 35.91
CA TYR A 84 -21.44 5.14 35.71
C TYR A 84 -21.62 3.89 34.83
N GLN A 85 -20.70 3.76 33.87
CA GLN A 85 -20.22 2.53 33.22
C GLN A 85 -21.11 1.90 32.13
N GLN A 86 -21.28 2.62 31.02
CA GLN A 86 -21.32 1.91 29.74
C GLN A 86 -19.98 1.17 29.55
N ARG A 87 -20.03 -0.15 29.36
CA ARG A 87 -18.84 -0.94 28.97
C ARG A 87 -18.28 -0.33 27.68
N ILE A 88 -17.02 0.09 27.73
CA ILE A 88 -16.33 0.66 26.57
C ILE A 88 -16.20 -0.45 25.51
N ASP A 89 -16.49 -0.12 24.25
CA ASP A 89 -16.13 -1.01 23.15
C ASP A 89 -14.60 -1.05 23.04
N VAL A 90 -14.02 -2.20 23.38
CA VAL A 90 -12.57 -2.43 23.39
C VAL A 90 -12.05 -2.91 22.03
N ASN A 91 -12.92 -3.09 21.03
CA ASN A 91 -12.49 -3.50 19.71
C ASN A 91 -11.82 -2.33 18.98
N PRO A 92 -10.76 -2.61 18.20
CA PRO A 92 -10.16 -1.57 17.37
C PRO A 92 -11.15 -1.12 16.30
N PRO A 93 -11.01 0.11 15.76
CA PRO A 93 -11.86 0.60 14.69
C PRO A 93 -11.98 -0.39 13.52
N LYS A 94 -13.19 -0.50 12.95
CA LYS A 94 -13.47 -1.45 11.87
C LYS A 94 -12.45 -1.35 10.74
N GLY A 95 -11.81 -2.49 10.42
CA GLY A 95 -10.82 -2.58 9.35
C GLY A 95 -9.39 -2.23 9.79
N THR A 96 -9.14 -2.05 11.09
CA THR A 96 -7.80 -1.84 11.68
C THR A 96 -7.35 -3.05 12.50
N ARG A 97 -6.15 -3.00 13.08
CA ARG A 97 -5.53 -4.12 13.84
C ARG A 97 -4.77 -3.62 15.05
N ASP A 98 -4.96 -4.33 16.15
CA ASP A 98 -3.96 -4.41 17.20
C ASP A 98 -2.92 -5.47 16.85
N PHE A 99 -1.70 -5.29 17.34
CA PHE A 99 -0.62 -6.26 17.19
C PHE A 99 -0.16 -6.67 18.59
N PRO A 100 -0.65 -7.82 19.13
CA PRO A 100 -0.12 -8.38 20.36
C PRO A 100 1.34 -8.83 20.17
N PRO A 101 2.08 -9.15 21.25
CA PRO A 101 3.51 -9.46 21.19
C PRO A 101 3.91 -10.50 20.13
N GLU A 102 3.10 -11.53 19.91
CA GLU A 102 3.30 -12.57 18.89
C GLU A 102 3.26 -12.02 17.47
N ASP A 103 2.26 -11.19 17.15
CA ASP A 103 2.13 -10.56 15.84
C ASP A 103 3.19 -9.48 15.64
N MET A 104 3.54 -8.77 16.71
CA MET A 104 4.64 -7.80 16.70
C MET A 104 5.99 -8.44 16.39
N ARG A 105 6.28 -9.63 16.94
CA ARG A 105 7.52 -10.36 16.62
C ARG A 105 7.59 -10.71 15.14
N LEU A 106 6.50 -11.21 14.57
CA LEU A 106 6.44 -11.54 13.15
C LEU A 106 6.56 -10.29 12.26
N ARG A 107 5.89 -9.19 12.63
CA ARG A 107 5.99 -7.91 11.92
C ARG A 107 7.42 -7.36 11.95
N ASN A 108 8.06 -7.37 13.12
CA ASN A 108 9.42 -6.88 13.27
C ASN A 108 10.41 -7.76 12.49
N TRP A 109 10.24 -9.08 12.52
CA TRP A 109 11.03 -9.99 11.68
C TRP A 109 10.93 -9.60 10.20
N LEU A 110 9.71 -9.39 9.69
CA LEU A 110 9.49 -9.01 8.29
C LEU A 110 10.08 -7.63 7.97
N PHE A 111 9.87 -6.64 8.83
CA PHE A 111 10.34 -5.26 8.62
C PHE A 111 11.87 -5.16 8.70
N ASN A 112 12.50 -5.98 9.55
CA ASN A 112 13.96 -6.06 9.60
C ASN A 112 14.52 -6.58 8.27
N HIS A 113 13.89 -7.59 7.65
CA HIS A 113 14.30 -8.05 6.32
C HIS A 113 14.12 -6.98 5.25
N PHE A 114 13.04 -6.19 5.28
CA PHE A 114 12.86 -5.05 4.39
C PHE A 114 14.00 -4.03 4.55
N LYS A 115 14.29 -3.61 5.79
CA LYS A 115 15.37 -2.65 6.10
C LYS A 115 16.74 -3.18 5.69
N GLU A 116 17.06 -4.43 6.02
CA GLU A 116 18.33 -5.06 5.67
C GLU A 116 18.56 -5.12 4.16
N VAL A 117 17.53 -5.47 3.39
CA VAL A 117 17.61 -5.48 1.93
C VAL A 117 17.72 -4.07 1.36
N SER A 118 16.94 -3.11 1.85
CA SER A 118 17.08 -1.72 1.43
C SER A 118 18.49 -1.17 1.69
N ASN A 119 19.05 -1.45 2.86
CA ASN A 119 20.42 -1.05 3.21
C ASN A 119 21.47 -1.75 2.33
N LEU A 120 21.29 -3.05 2.02
CA LEU A 120 22.18 -3.79 1.12
C LEU A 120 22.26 -3.17 -0.27
N TYR A 121 21.15 -2.58 -0.74
CA TYR A 121 21.07 -1.87 -2.02
C TYR A 121 21.40 -0.37 -1.90
N GLY A 122 21.90 0.09 -0.75
CA GLY A 122 22.32 1.49 -0.56
C GLY A 122 21.17 2.50 -0.54
N PHE A 123 19.96 2.08 -0.14
CA PHE A 123 18.86 2.99 0.08
C PHE A 123 18.90 3.57 1.50
N GLU A 124 18.55 4.84 1.64
CA GLU A 124 18.46 5.53 2.93
C GLU A 124 17.01 5.56 3.44
N GLU A 125 16.82 5.35 4.74
CA GLU A 125 15.49 5.33 5.36
C GLU A 125 14.92 6.75 5.49
N VAL A 126 13.67 6.96 5.08
CA VAL A 126 12.96 8.24 5.18
C VAL A 126 11.60 8.05 5.85
N ASP A 127 11.14 9.11 6.54
CA ASP A 127 9.83 9.16 7.18
C ASP A 127 9.01 10.40 6.78
N PHE A 128 7.69 10.24 6.80
CA PHE A 128 6.71 11.27 6.47
C PHE A 128 5.60 11.28 7.52
N PRO A 129 4.94 12.43 7.77
CA PRO A 129 3.72 12.46 8.56
C PRO A 129 2.63 11.56 7.96
N ILE A 130 1.89 10.84 8.82
CA ILE A 130 0.74 10.03 8.37
C ILE A 130 -0.42 10.90 7.91
N LEU A 131 -0.54 12.09 8.48
CA LEU A 131 -1.54 13.10 8.16
C LEU A 131 -0.94 14.11 7.18
N GLU A 132 -1.52 14.21 6.00
CA GLU A 132 -1.05 15.06 4.89
C GLU A 132 -2.20 15.92 4.36
N SER A 133 -1.88 16.95 3.57
CA SER A 133 -2.91 17.76 2.90
C SER A 133 -3.75 16.90 1.94
N GLU A 134 -5.07 17.00 1.99
CA GLU A 134 -5.98 16.27 1.07
C GLU A 134 -5.63 16.57 -0.41
N ALA A 135 -5.21 17.81 -0.68
CA ALA A 135 -4.84 18.29 -2.01
C ALA A 135 -3.65 17.54 -2.63
N LEU A 136 -2.83 16.84 -1.83
CA LEU A 136 -1.70 16.05 -2.31
C LEU A 136 -2.16 14.80 -3.10
N TYR A 137 -3.37 14.31 -2.83
CA TYR A 137 -3.88 13.05 -3.40
C TYR A 137 -4.98 13.24 -4.45
N ILE A 138 -5.70 14.37 -4.44
CA ILE A 138 -6.82 14.61 -5.37
C ILE A 138 -6.34 14.87 -6.81
N ARG A 139 -5.14 15.42 -7.02
CA ARG A 139 -4.65 15.81 -8.36
C ARG A 139 -4.48 14.64 -9.35
N LYS A 140 -4.48 13.37 -8.90
CA LYS A 140 -4.14 12.21 -9.73
C LYS A 140 -5.28 11.23 -10.06
N GLY A 141 -6.47 11.36 -9.50
CA GLY A 141 -7.57 10.43 -9.84
C GLY A 141 -8.99 10.93 -9.60
N GLY A 142 -9.19 12.23 -9.72
CA GLY A 142 -10.52 12.83 -9.72
C GLY A 142 -11.28 12.68 -8.40
N GLU A 143 -12.59 12.90 -8.45
CA GLU A 143 -13.45 12.84 -7.26
C GLU A 143 -13.59 11.42 -6.68
N GLU A 144 -13.49 10.38 -7.52
CA GLU A 144 -13.60 8.97 -7.11
C GLU A 144 -12.52 8.53 -6.10
N ILE A 145 -11.32 9.13 -6.16
CA ILE A 145 -10.29 8.87 -5.14
C ILE A 145 -10.77 9.30 -3.76
N ARG A 146 -11.52 10.41 -3.65
CA ARG A 146 -11.90 11.00 -2.35
C ARG A 146 -12.73 10.03 -1.52
N ASP A 147 -13.63 9.29 -2.16
CA ASP A 147 -14.48 8.28 -1.51
C ASP A 147 -13.68 7.13 -0.91
N GLN A 148 -12.44 6.94 -1.38
CA GLN A 148 -11.51 5.92 -0.92
C GLN A 148 -10.46 6.47 0.06
N LEU A 149 -10.50 7.77 0.40
CA LEU A 149 -9.58 8.40 1.34
C LEU A 149 -10.22 8.59 2.72
N TYR A 150 -9.41 8.43 3.76
CA TYR A 150 -9.73 8.95 5.08
C TYR A 150 -9.46 10.45 5.13
N CYS A 151 -10.39 11.26 4.62
CA CYS A 151 -10.31 12.72 4.64
C CYS A 151 -11.22 13.35 5.71
N PHE A 152 -10.77 14.43 6.33
CA PHE A 152 -11.55 15.19 7.30
C PHE A 152 -11.07 16.64 7.39
N GLU A 153 -11.87 17.47 8.04
CA GLU A 153 -11.47 18.83 8.40
C GLU A 153 -10.86 18.82 9.81
N ASP A 154 -9.65 19.35 9.95
CA ASP A 154 -9.02 19.50 11.26
C ASP A 154 -9.60 20.69 12.05
N ARG A 155 -9.20 20.86 13.31
CA ARG A 155 -9.67 21.97 14.16
C ARG A 155 -9.32 23.36 13.60
N GLY A 156 -8.34 23.44 12.71
CA GLY A 156 -7.94 24.67 12.02
C GLY A 156 -8.67 24.90 10.70
N LYS A 157 -9.75 24.16 10.44
CA LYS A 157 -10.52 24.21 9.19
C LYS A 157 -9.73 23.84 7.94
N ARG A 158 -8.68 23.01 8.08
CA ARG A 158 -7.88 22.52 6.96
C ARG A 158 -8.33 21.13 6.54
N ARG A 159 -8.38 20.92 5.23
CA ARG A 159 -8.68 19.63 4.62
C ARG A 159 -7.44 18.74 4.61
N VAL A 160 -7.49 17.67 5.40
CA VAL A 160 -6.39 16.73 5.59
C VAL A 160 -6.85 15.31 5.30
N ALA A 161 -5.90 14.43 4.98
CA ALA A 161 -6.14 13.01 4.77
C ALA A 161 -5.06 12.16 5.45
N LEU A 162 -5.47 10.99 5.96
CA LEU A 162 -4.51 9.92 6.24
C LEU A 162 -4.00 9.40 4.89
N ARG A 163 -2.67 9.34 4.72
CA ARG A 163 -2.06 9.00 3.44
C ARG A 163 -2.50 7.61 2.93
N PRO A 164 -2.94 7.48 1.66
CA PRO A 164 -3.25 6.20 1.03
C PRO A 164 -2.02 5.44 0.51
N GLU A 165 -0.94 6.17 0.20
CA GLU A 165 0.32 5.67 -0.34
C GLU A 165 1.46 6.64 0.03
N LEU A 166 2.71 6.21 -0.13
CA LEU A 166 3.90 6.98 0.27
C LEU A 166 4.45 7.90 -0.83
N THR A 167 4.22 7.57 -2.10
CA THR A 167 4.84 8.26 -3.24
C THR A 167 4.54 9.77 -3.32
N PRO A 168 3.31 10.25 -3.04
CA PRO A 168 3.06 11.69 -3.01
C PRO A 168 3.79 12.42 -1.87
N SER A 169 3.94 11.80 -0.70
CA SER A 169 4.72 12.34 0.42
C SER A 169 6.22 12.39 0.09
N LEU A 170 6.75 11.35 -0.56
CA LEU A 170 8.11 11.34 -1.10
C LEU A 170 8.33 12.50 -2.07
N ALA A 171 7.48 12.62 -3.10
CA ALA A 171 7.59 13.69 -4.08
C ALA A 171 7.50 15.07 -3.42
N ARG A 172 6.60 15.27 -2.46
CA ARG A 172 6.49 16.51 -1.67
C ARG A 172 7.82 16.84 -0.97
N LEU A 173 8.43 15.86 -0.30
CA LEU A 173 9.68 16.08 0.44
C LEU A 173 10.85 16.39 -0.51
N VAL A 174 10.96 15.66 -1.63
CA VAL A 174 12.00 15.90 -2.63
C VAL A 174 11.87 17.29 -3.25
N ILE A 175 10.65 17.70 -3.63
CA ILE A 175 10.37 19.05 -4.14
C ILE A 175 10.69 20.11 -3.09
N GLN A 176 10.30 19.89 -1.83
CA GLN A 176 10.58 20.81 -0.73
C GLN A 176 12.08 21.00 -0.49
N LYS A 177 12.86 19.93 -0.57
CA LYS A 177 14.33 19.96 -0.41
C LYS A 177 15.02 20.55 -1.65
N GLY A 178 14.43 20.43 -2.83
CA GLY A 178 14.94 21.01 -4.07
C GLY A 178 16.39 20.60 -4.35
N LYS A 179 17.25 21.57 -4.69
CA LYS A 179 18.67 21.35 -5.05
C LYS A 179 19.53 20.78 -3.92
N SER A 180 19.04 20.73 -2.67
CA SER A 180 19.78 20.13 -1.56
C SER A 180 19.79 18.59 -1.57
N VAL A 181 18.94 17.97 -2.39
CA VAL A 181 18.92 16.51 -2.57
C VAL A 181 19.90 16.15 -3.69
N PRO A 182 20.99 15.41 -3.40
CA PRO A 182 21.86 14.89 -4.44
C PRO A 182 21.13 13.83 -5.27
N LEU A 183 21.41 13.80 -6.57
CA LEU A 183 20.95 12.75 -7.47
C LEU A 183 22.15 11.89 -7.91
N PRO A 184 21.98 10.56 -8.09
CA PRO A 184 20.72 9.82 -7.94
C PRO A 184 20.31 9.65 -6.47
N LEU A 185 19.00 9.76 -6.22
CA LEU A 185 18.39 9.58 -4.91
C LEU A 185 17.89 8.14 -4.76
N LYS A 186 18.15 7.51 -3.62
CA LYS A 186 17.66 6.15 -3.31
C LYS A 186 17.10 6.13 -1.90
N TRP A 187 15.78 6.26 -1.76
CA TRP A 187 15.13 6.30 -0.45
C TRP A 187 14.14 5.16 -0.29
N PHE A 188 14.03 4.66 0.94
CA PHE A 188 13.06 3.64 1.30
C PHE A 188 12.28 4.01 2.56
N ALA A 189 11.10 3.43 2.71
CA ALA A 189 10.25 3.63 3.88
C ALA A 189 9.43 2.36 4.16
N VAL A 190 9.19 2.03 5.43
CA VAL A 190 8.29 0.93 5.85
C VAL A 190 7.21 1.50 6.75
N GLN A 191 6.05 1.86 6.19
CA GLN A 191 5.11 2.73 6.89
C GLN A 191 3.64 2.34 6.71
N GLN A 192 2.83 2.78 7.66
CA GLN A 192 1.40 2.60 7.64
C GLN A 192 0.72 3.54 6.62
N CYS A 193 -0.22 3.00 5.86
CA CYS A 193 -1.06 3.65 4.86
C CYS A 193 -2.54 3.28 5.06
N TRP A 194 -3.43 4.19 4.68
CA TRP A 194 -4.85 4.15 5.00
C TRP A 194 -5.75 4.32 3.78
N ARG A 195 -6.80 3.51 3.70
CA ARG A 195 -7.85 3.65 2.68
C ARG A 195 -9.22 3.44 3.28
N TYR A 196 -10.18 4.18 2.77
CA TYR A 196 -11.57 4.13 3.18
C TYR A 196 -12.38 3.26 2.24
N GLU A 197 -12.33 1.95 2.43
CA GLU A 197 -13.09 0.99 1.63
C GLU A 197 -13.79 -0.03 2.51
N ARG A 198 -14.73 -0.78 1.92
CA ARG A 198 -15.30 -1.97 2.56
C ARG A 198 -14.19 -3.00 2.75
N PRO A 199 -13.88 -3.42 3.99
CA PRO A 199 -12.83 -4.42 4.22
C PRO A 199 -13.17 -5.73 3.51
N THR A 200 -12.21 -6.30 2.80
CA THR A 200 -12.29 -7.65 2.22
C THR A 200 -11.09 -8.48 2.68
N LYS A 201 -11.05 -9.77 2.33
CA LYS A 201 -9.97 -10.67 2.78
C LYS A 201 -8.61 -10.14 2.30
N GLY A 202 -7.72 -9.84 3.26
CA GLY A 202 -6.41 -9.23 3.03
C GLY A 202 -6.42 -7.77 2.57
N ARG A 203 -7.61 -7.17 2.38
CA ARG A 203 -7.79 -5.77 2.04
C ARG A 203 -8.42 -5.05 3.23
N ARG A 204 -7.56 -4.60 4.14
CA ARG A 204 -7.94 -3.82 5.32
C ARG A 204 -7.89 -2.31 5.05
N ARG A 205 -8.41 -1.52 5.99
CA ARG A 205 -8.41 -0.06 5.93
C ARG A 205 -7.04 0.53 6.29
N GLU A 206 -6.26 -0.17 7.09
CA GLU A 206 -4.85 0.14 7.35
C GLU A 206 -3.94 -1.03 6.94
N HIS A 207 -2.78 -0.69 6.40
CA HIS A 207 -1.74 -1.65 6.00
C HIS A 207 -0.37 -0.99 6.06
N TYR A 208 0.69 -1.80 6.11
CA TYR A 208 2.05 -1.30 6.02
C TYR A 208 2.58 -1.55 4.61
N GLN A 209 3.32 -0.58 4.09
CA GLN A 209 3.92 -0.62 2.77
C GLN A 209 5.43 -0.42 2.91
N TRP A 210 6.19 -1.34 2.33
CA TRP A 210 7.61 -1.15 2.06
C TRP A 210 7.72 -0.47 0.69
N ASN A 211 8.23 0.75 0.69
CA ASN A 211 8.49 1.56 -0.50
C ASN A 211 10.00 1.68 -0.71
N MET A 212 10.42 1.58 -1.96
CA MET A 212 11.78 1.86 -2.42
C MET A 212 11.65 2.66 -3.71
N ASP A 213 12.28 3.84 -3.75
CA ASP A 213 12.16 4.77 -4.86
C ASP A 213 13.55 5.28 -5.28
N ILE A 214 13.81 5.27 -6.59
CA ILE A 214 15.03 5.80 -7.20
C ILE A 214 14.67 7.00 -8.07
N ILE A 215 15.31 8.15 -7.83
CA ILE A 215 15.09 9.39 -8.60
C ILE A 215 16.39 9.86 -9.23
N GLY A 216 16.33 10.36 -10.47
CA GLY A 216 17.48 10.95 -11.16
C GLY A 216 18.30 9.98 -12.02
N VAL A 217 17.76 8.79 -12.30
CA VAL A 217 18.39 7.78 -13.17
C VAL A 217 17.55 7.63 -14.45
N PRO A 218 18.01 8.05 -15.63
CA PRO A 218 17.16 8.21 -16.82
C PRO A 218 16.84 6.91 -17.59
N ASP A 219 17.59 5.84 -17.36
CA ASP A 219 17.43 4.56 -18.05
C ASP A 219 16.77 3.50 -17.16
N VAL A 220 16.62 2.29 -17.70
CA VAL A 220 15.95 1.16 -17.04
C VAL A 220 16.76 0.50 -15.91
N THR A 221 17.92 1.07 -15.53
CA THR A 221 18.75 0.49 -14.47
C THR A 221 18.11 0.64 -13.10
N ALA A 222 17.34 1.71 -12.87
CA ALA A 222 16.59 1.91 -11.63
C ALA A 222 15.56 0.80 -11.42
N GLU A 223 14.82 0.44 -12.47
CA GLU A 223 13.82 -0.61 -12.46
C GLU A 223 14.45 -1.98 -12.25
N ALA A 224 15.56 -2.25 -12.93
CA ALA A 224 16.32 -3.48 -12.73
C ALA A 224 16.76 -3.60 -11.26
N GLU A 225 17.31 -2.53 -10.68
CA GLU A 225 17.74 -2.52 -9.29
C GLU A 225 16.56 -2.76 -8.32
N LEU A 226 15.43 -2.11 -8.53
CA LEU A 226 14.22 -2.31 -7.72
C LEU A 226 13.64 -3.73 -7.85
N ILE A 227 13.65 -4.32 -9.05
CA ILE A 227 13.24 -5.71 -9.25
C ILE A 227 14.17 -6.65 -8.47
N THR A 228 15.48 -6.48 -8.65
CA THR A 228 16.47 -7.35 -8.00
C THR A 228 16.45 -7.22 -6.48
N SER A 229 16.15 -6.04 -5.92
CA SER A 229 16.04 -5.86 -4.46
C SER A 229 14.87 -6.66 -3.88
N ILE A 230 13.70 -6.65 -4.54
CA ILE A 230 12.55 -7.45 -4.11
C ILE A 230 12.83 -8.95 -4.25
N ILE A 231 13.50 -9.37 -5.33
CA ILE A 231 13.93 -10.77 -5.50
C ILE A 231 14.90 -11.19 -4.39
N THR A 232 15.87 -10.33 -4.05
CA THR A 232 16.80 -10.57 -2.94
C THR A 232 16.06 -10.73 -1.62
N PHE A 233 15.05 -9.89 -1.36
CA PHE A 233 14.17 -10.06 -0.21
C PHE A 233 13.48 -11.43 -0.21
N PHE A 234 12.86 -11.83 -1.33
CA PHE A 234 12.18 -13.12 -1.43
C PHE A 234 13.12 -14.30 -1.16
N LYS A 235 14.30 -14.29 -1.78
CA LYS A 235 15.32 -15.33 -1.54
C LYS A 235 15.73 -15.41 -0.07
N ARG A 236 15.91 -14.27 0.61
CA ARG A 236 16.28 -14.24 2.04
C ARG A 236 15.21 -14.87 2.93
N VAL A 237 13.93 -14.70 2.60
CA VAL A 237 12.82 -15.28 3.37
C VAL A 237 12.43 -16.69 2.90
N GLY A 238 13.22 -17.31 2.02
CA GLY A 238 13.01 -18.67 1.54
C GLY A 238 11.93 -18.82 0.45
N ILE A 239 11.50 -17.71 -0.15
CA ILE A 239 10.60 -17.71 -1.31
C ILE A 239 11.44 -17.87 -2.58
N THR A 240 10.95 -18.65 -3.53
CA THR A 240 11.65 -19.03 -4.77
C THR A 240 10.88 -18.61 -6.02
N ALA A 241 11.50 -18.71 -7.20
CA ALA A 241 10.87 -18.41 -8.48
C ALA A 241 9.69 -19.36 -8.83
N SER A 242 9.59 -20.53 -8.18
CA SER A 242 8.41 -21.38 -8.31
C SER A 242 7.21 -20.88 -7.52
N ASP A 243 7.43 -20.01 -6.53
CA ASP A 243 6.36 -19.46 -5.69
C ASP A 243 5.84 -18.13 -6.25
N VAL A 244 6.77 -17.23 -6.63
CA VAL A 244 6.51 -15.85 -7.09
C VAL A 244 7.12 -15.59 -8.46
N GLY A 245 6.57 -14.59 -9.16
CA GLY A 245 7.14 -14.08 -10.40
C GLY A 245 6.78 -12.61 -10.66
N PHE A 246 7.57 -11.96 -11.50
CA PHE A 246 7.51 -10.53 -11.77
C PHE A 246 7.00 -10.35 -13.19
N LYS A 247 5.70 -10.05 -13.34
CA LYS A 247 5.18 -9.62 -14.65
C LYS A 247 5.58 -8.18 -14.92
N ILE A 248 6.31 -7.95 -16.01
CA ILE A 248 6.86 -6.64 -16.39
C ILE A 248 6.19 -6.17 -17.68
N SER A 249 5.86 -4.88 -17.72
CA SER A 249 5.34 -4.17 -18.89
C SER A 249 5.74 -2.70 -18.84
N SER A 250 5.49 -1.97 -19.94
CA SER A 250 5.72 -0.53 -20.03
C SER A 250 4.49 0.20 -20.49
N ARG A 251 4.10 1.26 -19.77
CA ARG A 251 3.06 2.20 -20.22
C ARG A 251 3.43 2.85 -21.57
N LYS A 252 4.72 2.99 -21.90
CA LYS A 252 5.18 3.51 -23.20
C LYS A 252 4.72 2.66 -24.39
N VAL A 253 4.55 1.34 -24.20
CA VAL A 253 4.03 0.45 -25.25
C VAL A 253 2.60 0.86 -25.59
N LEU A 254 1.75 1.01 -24.58
CA LEU A 254 0.37 1.46 -24.75
C LEU A 254 0.30 2.87 -25.35
N GLN A 255 1.18 3.77 -24.90
CA GLN A 255 1.23 5.14 -25.41
C GLN A 255 1.57 5.16 -26.91
N GLU A 256 2.53 4.35 -27.35
CA GLU A 256 2.91 4.29 -28.76
C GLU A 256 1.80 3.71 -29.64
N VAL A 257 1.05 2.71 -29.16
CA VAL A 257 -0.14 2.20 -29.85
C VAL A 257 -1.17 3.33 -30.03
N LEU A 258 -1.52 4.04 -28.97
CA LEU A 258 -2.49 5.13 -29.02
C LEU A 258 -2.04 6.27 -29.95
N ARG A 259 -0.74 6.59 -29.96
CA ARG A 259 -0.17 7.64 -30.81
C ARG A 259 -0.25 7.33 -32.31
N ARG A 260 -0.15 6.06 -32.71
CA ARG A 260 -0.32 5.64 -34.13
C ARG A 260 -1.70 5.97 -34.67
N TYR A 261 -2.70 5.90 -33.81
CA TYR A 261 -4.08 6.24 -34.13
C TYR A 261 -4.44 7.69 -33.81
N SER A 262 -3.42 8.54 -33.57
CA SER A 262 -3.60 9.97 -33.26
C SER A 262 -4.51 10.24 -32.06
N VAL A 263 -4.57 9.32 -31.10
CA VAL A 263 -5.33 9.51 -29.87
C VAL A 263 -4.65 10.59 -29.01
N PRO A 264 -5.37 11.63 -28.54
CA PRO A 264 -4.79 12.67 -27.72
C PRO A 264 -4.18 12.17 -26.39
N ASP A 265 -3.01 12.71 -26.03
CA ASP A 265 -2.27 12.32 -24.81
C ASP A 265 -3.07 12.50 -23.50
N HIS A 266 -4.01 13.46 -23.46
CA HIS A 266 -4.82 13.70 -22.26
C HIS A 266 -5.77 12.52 -21.94
N LEU A 267 -6.08 11.66 -22.91
CA LEU A 267 -6.89 10.45 -22.72
C LEU A 267 -6.06 9.29 -22.16
N PHE A 268 -4.74 9.34 -22.24
CA PHE A 268 -3.84 8.23 -21.90
C PHE A 268 -4.06 7.71 -20.47
N SER A 269 -4.13 8.62 -19.48
CA SER A 269 -4.34 8.25 -18.08
C SER A 269 -5.67 7.55 -17.86
N ARG A 270 -6.74 8.01 -18.53
CA ARG A 270 -8.08 7.40 -18.44
C ARG A 270 -8.08 6.01 -19.07
N VAL A 271 -7.44 5.84 -20.22
CA VAL A 271 -7.27 4.52 -20.87
C VAL A 271 -6.49 3.56 -19.98
N CYS A 272 -5.40 4.00 -19.33
CA CYS A 272 -4.65 3.16 -18.39
C CYS A 272 -5.52 2.68 -17.21
N ILE A 273 -6.37 3.55 -16.65
CA ILE A 273 -7.28 3.21 -15.54
C ILE A 273 -8.29 2.15 -15.99
N ILE A 274 -8.83 2.25 -17.20
CA ILE A 274 -9.77 1.27 -17.75
C ILE A 274 -9.06 -0.07 -17.95
N ILE A 275 -7.84 -0.07 -18.52
CA ILE A 275 -7.08 -1.29 -18.75
C ILE A 275 -6.64 -1.96 -17.44
N ASP A 276 -6.37 -1.23 -16.36
CA ASP A 276 -6.08 -1.85 -15.03
C ASP A 276 -7.27 -2.67 -14.48
N LYS A 277 -8.47 -2.47 -15.03
CA LYS A 277 -9.66 -3.27 -14.70
C LYS A 277 -9.79 -4.54 -15.56
N LEU A 278 -8.91 -4.78 -16.54
CA LEU A 278 -8.99 -5.90 -17.50
C LEU A 278 -9.20 -7.27 -16.83
N GLU A 279 -8.53 -7.56 -15.73
CA GLU A 279 -8.70 -8.84 -15.01
C GLU A 279 -9.97 -8.90 -14.13
N LYS A 280 -10.66 -7.78 -13.95
CA LYS A 280 -11.79 -7.63 -13.00
C LYS A 280 -13.15 -7.52 -13.70
N ILE A 281 -13.19 -6.99 -14.92
CA ILE A 281 -14.44 -6.78 -15.67
C ILE A 281 -14.45 -7.63 -16.96
N PRO A 282 -15.63 -8.08 -17.42
CA PRO A 282 -15.76 -8.75 -18.71
C PRO A 282 -15.26 -7.89 -19.88
N ILE A 283 -14.72 -8.53 -20.91
CA ILE A 283 -14.15 -7.84 -22.07
C ILE A 283 -15.16 -6.91 -22.77
N ASP A 284 -16.44 -7.30 -22.82
CA ASP A 284 -17.51 -6.48 -23.40
C ASP A 284 -17.79 -5.21 -22.62
N GLU A 285 -17.67 -5.26 -21.29
CA GLU A 285 -17.83 -4.08 -20.42
C GLU A 285 -16.64 -3.12 -20.60
N MET A 286 -15.43 -3.66 -20.67
CA MET A 286 -14.23 -2.89 -20.96
C MET A 286 -14.28 -2.23 -22.35
N LYS A 287 -14.76 -2.93 -23.39
CA LYS A 287 -14.98 -2.33 -24.71
C LYS A 287 -15.91 -1.12 -24.63
N LYS A 288 -16.99 -1.20 -23.83
CA LYS A 288 -17.90 -0.07 -23.59
C LYS A 288 -17.20 1.09 -22.88
N GLU A 289 -16.42 0.83 -21.83
CA GLU A 289 -15.65 1.88 -21.14
C GLU A 289 -14.64 2.56 -22.08
N LEU A 290 -13.92 1.80 -22.90
CA LEU A 290 -12.96 2.34 -23.87
C LEU A 290 -13.64 3.20 -24.95
N ARG A 291 -14.81 2.77 -25.47
CA ARG A 291 -15.62 3.58 -26.40
C ARG A 291 -16.11 4.88 -25.76
N SER A 292 -16.36 4.89 -24.44
CA SER A 292 -16.70 6.13 -23.70
C SER A 292 -15.54 7.14 -23.60
N CYS A 293 -14.33 6.73 -24.02
CA CYS A 293 -13.16 7.60 -24.18
C CYS A 293 -12.97 8.05 -25.64
N GLU A 294 -14.00 7.96 -26.48
CA GLU A 294 -13.97 8.39 -27.89
C GLU A 294 -13.00 7.56 -28.75
N LEU A 295 -12.64 6.36 -28.32
CA LEU A 295 -11.85 5.42 -29.11
C LEU A 295 -12.73 4.69 -30.14
N SER A 296 -12.27 4.63 -31.39
CA SER A 296 -12.94 3.86 -32.45
C SER A 296 -12.85 2.35 -32.19
N GLU A 297 -13.74 1.56 -32.80
CA GLU A 297 -13.73 0.10 -32.62
C GLU A 297 -12.40 -0.52 -33.07
N GLU A 298 -11.82 -0.02 -34.16
CA GLU A 298 -10.52 -0.44 -34.66
C GLU A 298 -9.41 -0.26 -33.61
N ILE A 299 -9.38 0.88 -32.92
CA ILE A 299 -8.40 1.16 -31.86
C ILE A 299 -8.60 0.21 -30.68
N VAL A 300 -9.87 0.00 -30.28
CA VAL A 300 -10.21 -0.89 -29.16
C VAL A 300 -9.77 -2.33 -29.45
N GLU A 301 -10.01 -2.82 -30.66
CA GLU A 301 -9.58 -4.16 -31.05
C GLU A 301 -8.06 -4.29 -31.08
N GLU A 302 -7.34 -3.32 -31.65
CA GLU A 302 -5.87 -3.33 -31.67
C GLU A 302 -5.29 -3.30 -30.25
N LEU A 303 -5.84 -2.47 -29.36
CA LEU A 303 -5.45 -2.42 -27.95
C LEU A 303 -5.60 -3.80 -27.28
N LEU A 304 -6.76 -4.45 -27.45
CA LEU A 304 -7.00 -5.77 -26.86
C LEU A 304 -6.06 -6.84 -27.42
N GLN A 305 -5.74 -6.77 -28.72
CA GLN A 305 -4.75 -7.64 -29.31
C GLN A 305 -3.36 -7.43 -28.69
N ILE A 306 -2.92 -6.18 -28.53
CA ILE A 306 -1.62 -5.88 -27.90
C ILE A 306 -1.58 -6.33 -26.44
N LEU A 307 -2.64 -6.07 -25.67
CA LEU A 307 -2.73 -6.49 -24.25
C LEU A 307 -2.72 -8.02 -24.08
N SER A 308 -3.05 -8.79 -25.11
CA SER A 308 -2.98 -10.24 -25.08
C SER A 308 -1.55 -10.80 -25.21
N VAL A 309 -0.58 -9.97 -25.61
CA VAL A 309 0.80 -10.42 -25.91
C VAL A 309 1.59 -10.71 -24.63
N LYS A 310 2.23 -11.89 -24.57
CA LYS A 310 3.05 -12.37 -23.43
C LYS A 310 4.52 -12.62 -23.79
N SER A 311 4.97 -12.18 -24.96
CA SER A 311 6.37 -12.29 -25.40
C SER A 311 6.84 -11.01 -26.05
N LEU A 312 8.08 -10.59 -25.73
CA LEU A 312 8.72 -9.43 -26.35
C LEU A 312 8.91 -9.61 -27.87
N ALA A 313 9.20 -10.83 -28.33
CA ALA A 313 9.34 -11.11 -29.76
C ALA A 313 8.02 -10.91 -30.51
N LYS A 314 6.91 -11.42 -29.97
CA LYS A 314 5.57 -11.21 -30.55
C LYS A 314 5.13 -9.74 -30.49
N LEU A 315 5.57 -9.00 -29.47
CA LEU A 315 5.31 -7.57 -29.38
C LEU A 315 6.07 -6.82 -30.48
N GLU A 316 7.31 -7.20 -30.75
CA GLU A 316 8.14 -6.66 -31.83
C GLU A 316 7.56 -6.95 -33.21
N GLU A 317 7.02 -8.16 -33.44
CA GLU A 317 6.34 -8.48 -34.71
C GLU A 317 5.14 -7.57 -34.98
N LYS A 318 4.39 -7.20 -33.92
CA LYS A 318 3.20 -6.35 -34.03
C LYS A 318 3.53 -4.86 -34.11
N LEU A 319 4.47 -4.39 -33.30
CA LEU A 319 4.79 -2.96 -33.20
C LEU A 319 6.02 -2.55 -34.01
N GLY A 320 6.84 -3.48 -34.49
CA GLY A 320 8.17 -3.17 -34.99
C GLY A 320 9.09 -2.62 -33.90
N THR A 321 10.22 -2.06 -34.32
CA THR A 321 11.20 -1.46 -33.40
C THR A 321 10.69 -0.12 -32.88
N VAL A 322 10.43 -0.06 -31.58
CA VAL A 322 10.01 1.16 -30.87
C VAL A 322 10.85 1.32 -29.60
N GLY A 323 11.14 2.57 -29.19
CA GLY A 323 12.01 2.81 -28.03
C GLY A 323 11.52 2.17 -26.73
N ALA A 324 10.20 2.00 -26.57
CA ALA A 324 9.60 1.27 -25.45
C ALA A 324 10.01 -0.20 -25.38
N LEU A 325 10.16 -0.85 -26.54
CA LEU A 325 10.61 -2.23 -26.66
C LEU A 325 12.11 -2.34 -26.36
N ASP A 326 12.91 -1.36 -26.79
CA ASP A 326 14.35 -1.31 -26.49
C ASP A 326 14.61 -1.11 -25.00
N ASP A 327 13.80 -0.28 -24.33
CA ASP A 327 13.80 -0.15 -22.87
C ASP A 327 13.47 -1.50 -22.20
N LEU A 328 12.41 -2.18 -22.65
CA LEU A 328 12.02 -3.50 -22.12
C LEU A 328 13.12 -4.54 -22.31
N LYS A 329 13.68 -4.67 -23.52
CA LYS A 329 14.76 -5.62 -23.82
C LYS A 329 15.99 -5.37 -22.93
N ARG A 330 16.37 -4.10 -22.73
CA ARG A 330 17.46 -3.72 -21.81
C ARG A 330 17.14 -4.10 -20.36
N LEU A 331 15.91 -3.85 -19.90
CA LEU A 331 15.49 -4.19 -18.53
C LEU A 331 15.58 -5.70 -18.28
N PHE A 332 15.04 -6.51 -19.19
CA PHE A 332 15.15 -7.97 -19.11
C PHE A 332 16.61 -8.41 -19.11
N SER A 333 17.43 -7.88 -20.02
CA SER A 333 18.86 -8.20 -20.07
C SER A 333 19.59 -7.86 -18.76
N HIS A 334 19.32 -6.70 -18.14
CA HIS A 334 19.93 -6.34 -16.86
C HIS A 334 19.56 -7.33 -15.75
N VAL A 335 18.29 -7.71 -15.63
CA VAL A 335 17.84 -8.65 -14.59
C VAL A 335 18.34 -10.08 -14.85
N GLU A 336 18.39 -10.50 -16.12
CA GLU A 336 18.97 -11.77 -16.54
C GLU A 336 20.48 -11.85 -16.22
N ASN A 337 21.22 -10.77 -16.47
CA ASN A 337 22.65 -10.68 -16.13
C ASN A 337 22.90 -10.74 -14.61
N CYS A 338 21.91 -10.41 -13.79
CA CYS A 338 21.94 -10.62 -12.33
C CYS A 338 21.60 -12.07 -11.91
N GLY A 339 21.33 -12.97 -12.85
CA GLY A 339 20.96 -14.37 -12.58
C GLY A 339 19.51 -14.56 -12.15
N TYR A 340 18.61 -13.65 -12.54
CA TYR A 340 17.21 -13.63 -12.11
C TYR A 340 16.21 -13.80 -13.26
N SER A 341 16.62 -14.44 -14.36
CA SER A 341 15.76 -14.71 -15.53
C SER A 341 14.47 -15.44 -15.17
N GLU A 342 14.54 -16.45 -14.30
CA GLU A 342 13.39 -17.29 -13.88
C GLU A 342 12.33 -16.52 -13.08
N TRP A 343 12.69 -15.35 -12.54
CA TRP A 343 11.81 -14.54 -11.72
C TRP A 343 10.94 -13.60 -12.53
N ILE A 344 11.29 -13.31 -13.78
CA ILE A 344 10.64 -12.27 -14.58
C ILE A 344 9.89 -12.87 -15.78
N GLN A 345 8.79 -12.23 -16.16
CA GLN A 345 8.06 -12.56 -17.37
C GLN A 345 7.46 -11.31 -17.99
N PHE A 346 7.42 -11.22 -19.31
CA PHE A 346 6.74 -10.12 -19.98
C PHE A 346 5.23 -10.37 -20.03
N ASP A 347 4.45 -9.33 -19.74
CA ASP A 347 3.00 -9.40 -19.87
C ASP A 347 2.44 -8.02 -20.25
N ALA A 348 2.06 -7.85 -21.53
CA ALA A 348 1.53 -6.59 -22.04
C ALA A 348 0.22 -6.15 -21.36
N SER A 349 -0.52 -7.09 -20.76
CA SER A 349 -1.78 -6.81 -20.08
C SER A 349 -1.59 -6.07 -18.75
N ILE A 350 -0.35 -5.97 -18.26
CA ILE A 350 -0.02 -5.24 -17.03
C ILE A 350 0.05 -3.75 -17.33
N VAL A 351 -1.04 -3.06 -17.05
CA VAL A 351 -1.12 -1.60 -17.00
C VAL A 351 -1.76 -1.24 -15.67
N ARG A 352 -1.04 -0.52 -14.82
CA ARG A 352 -1.57 -0.06 -13.54
C ARG A 352 -2.25 1.29 -13.73
N GLY A 353 -3.26 1.63 -12.91
CA GLY A 353 -3.86 2.96 -12.81
C GLY A 353 -2.87 4.04 -12.38
#